data_AF-A0AAE1TAN5-F1
#
_entry.id   AF-A0AAE1TAN5-F1
#
_cell.length_a   1.000
_cell.length_b   1.000
_cell.length_c   1.000
_cell.angle_alpha   90.00
_cell.angle_beta   90.00
_cell.angle_gamma   90.00
#
_symmetry.space_group_name_H-M   'P 1'
#
loop_
_entity.id
_entity.type
_entity.pdbx_description
1 polymer ?
#
loop_
_entity_poly.entity_id
_entity_poly.type
_entity_poly.pdbx_seq_one_letter_code
_entity_poly.pdbx_strand_id
1 'polypeptide(L)'
;MGETTFQIREYNSVHTCARSFNVKNVNSGWLSKKDEESFKFDPNRIAKGFKKDVIKDIMCNASKYQAYNAKRKALNAMMVYAEELRKSNKSNVIMMMTDSDDGNVNTKFAKFYVMFDALRVGLLSGCRPIIGVDGCATWWGIVNCCVN
;
A
#
# COMPACT_ATOMS: atom_id res chain seq x y z
N MET A 1 19.81 -3.21 40.51
CA MET A 1 19.09 -3.32 39.22
C MET A 1 18.45 -4.70 39.21
N GLY A 2 17.13 -4.79 39.38
CA GLY A 2 16.42 -6.08 39.41
C GLY A 2 15.84 -6.38 38.05
N GLU A 3 16.21 -7.51 37.46
CA GLU A 3 15.66 -7.98 36.20
C GLU A 3 14.24 -8.52 36.43
N THR A 4 13.27 -8.02 35.68
CA THR A 4 11.90 -8.55 35.70
C THR A 4 11.82 -9.78 34.80
N THR A 5 12.13 -10.95 35.35
CA THR A 5 11.87 -12.24 34.71
C THR A 5 10.40 -12.62 34.88
N PHE A 6 9.71 -12.92 33.77
CA PHE A 6 8.37 -13.48 33.77
C PHE A 6 8.45 -15.01 33.64
N GLN A 7 7.70 -15.72 34.48
CA GLN A 7 7.55 -17.18 34.40
C GLN A 7 6.06 -17.53 34.29
N ILE A 8 5.70 -18.28 33.26
CA ILE A 8 4.35 -18.85 33.12
C ILE A 8 4.24 -19.99 34.13
N ARG A 9 3.35 -19.84 35.13
CA ARG A 9 3.15 -20.86 36.17
C ARG A 9 2.19 -21.96 35.72
N GLU A 10 1.22 -21.63 34.88
CA GLU A 10 0.17 -22.55 34.49
C GLU A 10 -0.35 -22.18 33.10
N TYR A 11 -0.51 -23.19 32.25
CA TYR A 11 -1.11 -23.08 30.93
C TYR A 11 -2.31 -24.01 30.88
N ASN A 12 -3.49 -23.45 30.68
CA ASN A 12 -4.72 -24.22 30.56
C ASN A 12 -5.14 -24.25 29.09
N SER A 13 -5.09 -25.43 28.48
CA SER A 13 -5.37 -25.61 27.05
C SER A 13 -6.86 -25.72 26.72
N VAL A 14 -7.68 -26.09 27.72
CA VAL A 14 -9.13 -26.26 27.56
C VAL A 14 -9.81 -24.92 27.76
N HIS A 15 -10.35 -24.37 26.68
CA HIS A 15 -11.03 -23.09 26.67
C HIS A 15 -12.52 -23.28 26.40
N THR A 16 -13.35 -22.92 27.38
CA THR A 16 -14.81 -22.83 27.25
C THR A 16 -15.27 -21.44 26.80
N CYS A 17 -14.33 -20.53 26.53
CA CYS A 17 -14.66 -19.17 26.15
C CYS A 17 -15.30 -19.12 24.76
N ALA A 18 -16.43 -18.42 24.67
CA ALA A 18 -17.06 -18.12 23.39
C ALA A 18 -16.09 -17.28 22.53
N ARG A 19 -16.04 -17.57 21.22
CA ARG A 19 -15.24 -16.77 20.28
C ARG A 19 -15.67 -15.30 20.33
N SER A 20 -14.76 -14.44 20.75
CA SER A 20 -14.93 -12.99 20.71
C SER A 20 -14.15 -12.42 19.54
N PHE A 21 -14.84 -11.64 18.71
CA PHE A 21 -14.21 -10.90 17.61
C PHE A 21 -13.61 -9.57 18.10
N ASN A 22 -13.79 -9.19 19.37
CA ASN A 22 -13.34 -7.90 19.88
C ASN A 22 -12.00 -8.05 20.60
N VAL A 23 -10.92 -7.68 19.92
CA VAL A 23 -9.55 -7.84 20.41
C VAL A 23 -8.94 -6.47 20.68
N LYS A 24 -8.59 -6.17 21.94
CA LYS A 24 -8.03 -4.87 22.37
C LYS A 24 -6.69 -4.54 21.70
N ASN A 25 -5.95 -5.55 21.28
CA ASN A 25 -4.62 -5.40 20.68
C ASN A 25 -4.69 -5.02 19.19
N VAL A 26 -5.86 -5.13 18.54
CA VAL A 26 -6.04 -4.75 17.14
C VAL A 26 -6.20 -3.24 17.06
N ASN A 27 -5.12 -2.57 16.70
CA ASN A 27 -5.08 -1.12 16.49
C ASN A 27 -4.95 -0.75 15.01
N SER A 28 -5.22 0.51 14.67
CA SER A 28 -5.17 0.99 13.28
C SER A 28 -3.78 0.92 12.64
N GLY A 29 -2.71 1.02 13.43
CA GLY A 29 -1.34 0.90 12.93
C GLY A 29 -0.93 -0.54 12.63
N TRP A 30 -1.43 -1.49 13.41
CA TRP A 30 -1.26 -2.91 13.13
C TRP A 30 -2.06 -3.30 11.88
N LEU A 31 -3.31 -2.87 11.78
CA LEU A 31 -4.16 -3.09 10.59
C LEU A 31 -3.54 -2.48 9.32
N SER A 32 -2.98 -1.26 9.39
CA SER A 32 -2.37 -0.64 8.21
C SER A 32 -1.16 -1.40 7.69
N LYS A 33 -0.38 -2.03 8.57
CA LYS A 33 0.79 -2.84 8.21
C LYS A 33 0.37 -4.23 7.72
N LYS A 34 -0.62 -4.84 8.37
CA LYS A 34 -1.10 -6.18 8.03
C LYS A 34 -1.69 -6.22 6.61
N ASP A 35 -2.44 -5.20 6.24
CA ASP A 35 -3.12 -5.10 4.95
C ASP A 35 -2.47 -4.07 4.01
N GLU A 36 -1.19 -3.76 4.23
CA GLU A 36 -0.44 -2.79 3.43
C GLU A 36 -0.46 -3.16 1.94
N GLU A 37 -0.27 -4.45 1.64
CA GLU A 37 -0.28 -4.98 0.29
C GLU A 37 -1.65 -4.80 -0.38
N SER A 38 -2.73 -5.10 0.34
CA SER A 38 -4.11 -4.88 -0.14
C SER A 38 -4.36 -3.41 -0.49
N PHE A 39 -3.82 -2.47 0.30
CA PHE A 39 -3.93 -1.04 0.01
C PHE A 39 -3.04 -0.56 -1.15
N LYS A 40 -1.91 -1.25 -1.42
CA LYS A 40 -1.08 -0.98 -2.60
C LYS A 40 -1.79 -1.39 -3.89
N PHE A 41 -2.47 -2.55 -3.89
CA PHE A 41 -3.21 -3.04 -5.05
C PHE A 41 -4.50 -2.27 -5.32
N ASP A 42 -5.26 -1.96 -4.27
CA ASP A 42 -6.49 -1.16 -4.36
C ASP A 42 -6.47 0.00 -3.35
N PRO A 43 -5.84 1.12 -3.73
CA PRO A 43 -5.82 2.32 -2.88
C PRO A 43 -7.20 2.94 -2.66
N ASN A 44 -8.14 2.69 -3.57
CA ASN A 44 -9.50 3.22 -3.51
C ASN A 44 -10.45 2.37 -2.66
N ARG A 45 -9.95 1.26 -2.08
CA ARG A 45 -10.73 0.36 -1.23
C ARG A 45 -11.55 1.10 -0.18
N ILE A 46 -12.84 0.80 -0.13
CA ILE A 46 -13.78 1.44 0.81
C ILE A 46 -13.60 0.80 2.20
N ALA A 47 -13.60 1.61 3.26
CA ALA A 47 -13.43 1.13 4.64
C ALA A 47 -14.45 0.04 5.07
N LYS A 48 -15.65 0.04 4.48
CA LYS A 48 -16.67 -1.01 4.69
C LYS A 48 -16.25 -2.35 4.09
N GLY A 49 -15.64 -2.34 2.90
CA GLY A 49 -15.08 -3.53 2.26
C GLY A 49 -13.94 -4.07 3.10
N PHE A 50 -12.98 -3.21 3.42
CA PHE A 50 -11.84 -3.52 4.28
C PHE A 50 -12.24 -4.22 5.58
N LYS A 51 -13.26 -3.70 6.29
CA LYS A 51 -13.75 -4.31 7.52
C LYS A 51 -14.22 -5.76 7.33
N LYS A 52 -14.87 -6.08 6.21
CA LYS A 52 -15.31 -7.45 5.91
C LYS A 52 -14.13 -8.38 5.71
N ASP A 53 -13.08 -7.92 5.03
CA ASP A 53 -11.87 -8.72 4.80
C ASP A 53 -11.14 -8.99 6.11
N VAL A 54 -11.00 -7.97 6.96
CA VAL A 54 -10.43 -8.12 8.30
C VAL A 54 -11.20 -9.17 9.12
N ILE A 55 -12.54 -9.17 9.08
CA ILE A 55 -13.33 -10.19 9.76
C ILE A 55 -13.10 -11.58 9.14
N LYS A 56 -12.97 -11.67 7.81
CA LYS A 56 -12.77 -12.93 7.09
C LYS A 56 -11.39 -13.54 7.36
N ASP A 57 -10.34 -12.72 7.35
CA ASP A 57 -8.95 -13.19 7.35
C ASP A 57 -8.40 -13.39 8.77
N ILE A 58 -8.75 -12.48 9.69
CA ILE A 58 -8.20 -12.50 11.06
C ILE A 58 -9.26 -12.69 12.14
N MET A 59 -10.53 -12.84 11.76
CA MET A 59 -11.65 -13.03 12.71
C MET A 59 -11.68 -11.96 13.81
N CYS A 60 -11.33 -10.72 13.46
CA CYS A 60 -11.36 -9.58 14.38
C CYS A 60 -12.29 -8.49 13.85
N ASN A 61 -13.03 -7.85 14.75
CA ASN A 61 -13.92 -6.75 14.43
C ASN A 61 -13.16 -5.42 14.52
N ALA A 62 -12.88 -4.82 13.36
CA ALA A 62 -12.38 -3.45 13.31
C ALA A 62 -13.54 -2.45 13.37
N SER A 63 -13.42 -1.39 14.17
CA SER A 63 -14.35 -0.27 14.12
C SER A 63 -14.23 0.49 12.78
N LYS A 64 -15.29 1.19 12.38
CA LYS A 64 -15.27 2.01 11.15
C LYS A 64 -14.13 3.06 11.19
N TYR A 65 -13.89 3.62 12.37
CA TYR A 65 -12.82 4.59 12.60
C TYR A 65 -11.42 3.97 12.53
N GLN A 66 -11.26 2.74 13.05
CA GLN A 66 -10.01 1.99 12.93
C GLN A 66 -9.69 1.66 11.47
N ALA A 67 -10.69 1.20 10.71
CA ALA A 67 -10.59 0.93 9.28
C ALA A 67 -10.19 2.18 8.47
N TYR A 68 -10.86 3.31 8.72
CA TYR A 68 -10.53 4.58 8.07
C TYR A 68 -9.10 5.03 8.39
N ASN A 69 -8.70 4.98 9.66
CA ASN A 69 -7.34 5.36 10.06
C ASN A 69 -6.27 4.42 9.53
N ALA A 70 -6.55 3.12 9.47
CA ALA A 70 -5.62 2.14 8.90
C ALA A 70 -5.34 2.46 7.44
N LYS A 71 -6.39 2.70 6.64
CA LYS A 71 -6.27 3.14 5.25
C LYS A 71 -5.46 4.43 5.14
N ARG A 72 -5.81 5.46 5.91
CA ARG A 72 -5.10 6.75 5.89
C ARG A 72 -3.61 6.61 6.21
N LYS A 73 -3.26 5.78 7.21
CA LYS A 73 -1.87 5.51 7.57
C LYS A 73 -1.10 4.80 6.46
N ALA A 74 -1.72 3.80 5.81
CA ALA A 74 -1.10 3.09 4.69
C ALA A 74 -0.84 4.01 3.50
N LEU A 75 -1.82 4.85 3.13
CA LEU A 75 -1.67 5.82 2.04
C LEU A 75 -0.59 6.87 2.36
N ASN A 76 -0.57 7.41 3.59
CA ASN A 76 0.48 8.36 3.99
C ASN A 76 1.87 7.72 3.91
N ALA A 77 2.02 6.44 4.28
CA ALA A 77 3.31 5.75 4.15
C ALA A 77 3.74 5.61 2.68
N MET A 78 2.82 5.36 1.75
CA MET A 78 3.09 5.40 0.31
C MET A 78 3.51 6.79 -0.17
N MET A 79 2.88 7.86 0.35
CA MET A 79 3.26 9.23 0.00
C MET A 79 4.68 9.57 0.45
N VAL A 80 5.02 9.25 1.70
CA VAL A 80 6.38 9.44 2.23
C VAL A 80 7.40 8.64 1.42
N TYR A 81 7.08 7.38 1.09
CA TYR A 81 7.96 6.56 0.26
C TYR A 81 8.17 7.15 -1.15
N ALA A 82 7.12 7.69 -1.76
CA ALA A 82 7.21 8.37 -3.05
C ALA A 82 8.14 9.59 -2.99
N GLU A 83 8.04 10.39 -1.94
CA GLU A 83 8.92 11.54 -1.72
C GLU A 83 10.37 11.12 -1.52
N GLU A 84 10.63 10.08 -0.72
CA GLU A 84 11.99 9.57 -0.52
C GLU A 84 12.60 9.02 -1.81
N LEU A 85 11.81 8.33 -2.64
CA LEU A 85 12.27 7.91 -3.96
C LEU A 85 12.63 9.09 -4.87
N ARG A 86 11.86 10.20 -4.85
CA ARG A 86 12.20 11.42 -5.59
C ARG A 86 13.48 12.09 -5.08
N LYS A 87 13.71 12.07 -3.75
CA LYS A 87 14.94 12.61 -3.13
C LYS A 87 16.17 11.79 -3.49
N SER A 88 16.04 10.46 -3.49
CA SER A 88 17.15 9.53 -3.77
C SER A 88 17.69 9.67 -5.20
N ASN A 89 16.82 9.83 -6.18
CA ASN A 89 17.19 10.07 -7.57
C ASN A 89 16.10 10.89 -8.27
N LYS A 90 16.44 12.14 -8.60
CA LYS A 90 15.54 13.08 -9.27
C LYS A 90 15.15 12.63 -10.69
N SER A 91 15.93 11.74 -11.30
CA SER A 91 15.65 11.20 -12.63
C SER A 91 14.57 10.11 -12.61
N ASN A 92 14.19 9.59 -11.44
CA ASN A 92 13.07 8.64 -11.33
C ASN A 92 11.75 9.34 -11.66
N VAL A 93 10.93 8.73 -12.50
CA VAL A 93 9.58 9.23 -12.80
C VAL A 93 8.60 8.58 -11.81
N ILE A 94 7.98 9.41 -10.97
CA ILE A 94 7.02 8.96 -9.95
C ILE A 94 5.72 9.74 -10.13
N MET A 95 4.70 9.05 -10.62
CA MET A 95 3.36 9.61 -10.80
C MET A 95 2.44 9.13 -9.69
N MET A 96 1.91 10.08 -8.93
CA MET A 96 0.88 9.86 -7.94
C MET A 96 -0.37 10.60 -8.41
N MET A 97 -1.37 9.84 -8.82
CA MET A 97 -2.65 10.40 -9.25
C MET A 97 -3.59 10.44 -8.05
N THR A 98 -4.22 11.60 -7.87
CA THR A 98 -5.21 11.84 -6.83
C THR A 98 -6.44 12.38 -7.53
N ASP A 99 -7.56 11.66 -7.43
CA ASP A 99 -8.84 12.15 -7.94
C ASP A 99 -9.26 13.31 -7.03
N SER A 100 -9.18 14.52 -7.60
CA SER A 100 -9.75 15.72 -7.04
C SER A 100 -10.97 16.02 -7.89
N ASP A 101 -12.17 15.72 -7.38
CA ASP A 101 -13.36 16.35 -7.94
C ASP A 101 -13.22 17.84 -7.66
N ASP A 102 -13.21 18.66 -8.71
CA ASP A 102 -13.13 20.12 -8.65
C ASP A 102 -14.11 20.65 -7.60
N GLY A 103 -13.58 21.01 -6.42
CA GLY A 103 -14.35 21.57 -5.30
C GLY A 103 -14.47 20.72 -4.03
N ASN A 104 -14.00 19.47 -3.98
CA ASN A 104 -14.06 18.66 -2.75
C ASN A 104 -12.69 18.59 -2.04
N VAL A 105 -12.66 18.97 -0.76
CA VAL A 105 -11.46 18.95 0.12
C VAL A 105 -10.92 17.51 0.36
N ASN A 106 -11.66 16.49 -0.08
CA ASN A 106 -11.30 15.09 0.09
C ASN A 106 -10.58 14.54 -1.14
N THR A 107 -9.31 14.89 -1.28
CA THR A 107 -8.38 14.27 -2.24
C THR A 107 -8.31 12.76 -2.01
N LYS A 108 -8.73 11.96 -2.99
CA LYS A 108 -8.66 10.49 -2.93
C LYS A 108 -7.50 9.98 -3.76
N PHE A 109 -6.67 9.13 -3.17
CA PHE A 109 -5.57 8.49 -3.89
C PHE A 109 -6.11 7.55 -4.99
N ALA A 110 -5.69 7.74 -6.23
CA ALA A 110 -6.13 6.92 -7.36
C ALA A 110 -5.07 5.88 -7.78
N LYS A 111 -3.86 6.31 -8.18
CA LYS A 111 -2.84 5.42 -8.76
C LYS A 111 -1.41 5.80 -8.33
N PHE A 112 -0.56 4.79 -8.20
CA PHE A 112 0.88 4.94 -7.96
C PHE A 112 1.68 4.30 -9.10
N TYR A 113 2.53 5.08 -9.77
CA TYR A 113 3.47 4.56 -10.76
C TYR A 113 4.88 5.01 -10.42
N VAL A 114 5.84 4.08 -10.52
CA VAL A 114 7.28 4.33 -10.31
C VAL A 114 8.04 3.75 -11.49
N MET A 115 8.87 4.59 -12.12
CA MET A 115 9.81 4.19 -13.15
C MET A 115 11.21 4.62 -12.72
N PHE A 116 12.05 3.64 -12.43
CA PHE A 116 13.44 3.87 -12.06
C PHE A 116 14.27 4.22 -13.29
N ASP A 117 15.04 5.29 -13.23
CA ASP A 117 15.84 5.74 -14.39
C ASP A 117 16.89 4.69 -14.80
N ALA A 118 17.48 3.99 -13.83
CA ALA A 118 18.39 2.88 -14.11
C ALA A 118 17.73 1.76 -14.92
N LEU A 119 16.46 1.44 -14.64
CA LEU A 119 15.68 0.47 -15.41
C LEU A 119 15.33 1.01 -16.79
N ARG A 120 15.01 2.31 -16.91
CA ARG A 120 14.78 2.95 -18.22
C ARG A 120 16.01 2.82 -19.11
N VAL A 121 17.18 3.20 -18.59
CA VAL A 121 18.44 3.16 -19.33
C VAL A 121 18.81 1.72 -19.69
N GLY A 122 18.74 0.78 -18.73
CA GLY A 122 19.05 -0.64 -18.99
C GLY A 122 18.09 -1.31 -19.97
N LEU A 123 16.80 -0.96 -19.92
CA LEU A 123 15.80 -1.46 -20.87
C LEU A 123 16.10 -0.95 -22.29
N LEU A 124 16.35 0.36 -22.42
CA LEU A 124 16.66 0.99 -23.71
C LEU A 124 17.99 0.51 -24.30
N SER A 125 19.01 0.29 -23.46
CA SER A 125 20.35 -0.07 -23.92
C SER A 125 20.54 -1.57 -24.20
N GLY A 126 19.90 -2.45 -23.42
CA GLY A 126 20.18 -3.89 -23.49
C GLY A 126 18.98 -4.78 -23.82
N CYS A 127 17.76 -4.42 -23.37
CA CYS A 127 16.61 -5.33 -23.45
C CYS A 127 15.68 -5.06 -24.64
N ARG A 128 15.73 -3.87 -25.25
CA ARG A 128 14.91 -3.47 -26.41
C ARG A 128 15.04 -4.43 -27.62
N PRO A 129 16.21 -5.02 -27.94
CA PRO A 129 16.32 -6.00 -29.02
C PRO A 129 15.71 -7.37 -28.69
N ILE A 130 15.59 -7.72 -27.40
CA ILE A 130 15.15 -9.04 -26.92
C ILE A 130 13.63 -9.07 -26.74
N ILE A 131 13.09 -8.00 -26.15
CA ILE A 131 11.65 -7.81 -26.02
C ILE A 131 11.19 -7.20 -27.34
N GLY A 132 10.81 -8.03 -28.30
CA GLY A 132 10.35 -7.63 -29.63
C GLY A 132 9.07 -6.79 -29.62
N VAL A 133 9.08 -5.63 -28.97
CA VAL A 133 8.13 -4.54 -29.18
C VAL A 133 8.60 -3.76 -30.40
N ASP A 134 8.73 -4.46 -31.51
CA ASP A 134 8.93 -3.84 -32.81
C ASP A 134 8.07 -4.60 -33.81
N GLY A 135 7.00 -3.95 -34.27
CA GLY A 135 6.08 -4.54 -35.23
C GLY A 135 4.59 -4.24 -35.05
N CYS A 136 4.17 -3.02 -34.69
CA CYS A 136 2.93 -2.47 -35.28
C CYS A 136 2.86 -0.95 -35.14
N ALA A 137 2.41 -0.29 -36.21
CA ALA A 137 2.49 1.13 -36.47
C ALA A 137 1.76 2.01 -35.44
N THR A 138 2.52 2.75 -34.63
CA THR A 138 2.15 4.09 -34.09
C THR A 138 3.40 4.85 -33.59
N TRP A 139 4.58 4.46 -34.10
CA TRP A 139 5.94 4.85 -33.70
C TRP A 139 6.35 6.31 -34.01
N TRP A 140 5.41 7.25 -34.00
CA TRP A 140 5.69 8.70 -34.00
C TRP A 140 5.06 9.44 -32.81
N GLY A 141 4.07 8.86 -32.11
CA GLY A 141 3.32 9.57 -31.08
C GLY A 141 3.77 9.33 -29.63
N ILE A 142 4.18 8.10 -29.30
CA ILE A 142 4.30 7.69 -27.89
C ILE A 142 5.69 7.99 -27.30
N VAL A 143 6.76 7.88 -28.09
CA VAL A 143 8.13 8.12 -27.58
C VAL A 143 8.39 9.62 -27.35
N ASN A 144 7.72 10.50 -28.09
CA ASN A 144 7.88 11.95 -27.92
C ASN A 144 7.11 12.51 -26.70
N CYS A 145 6.23 11.72 -26.08
CA CYS A 145 5.42 12.13 -24.92
C CYS A 145 6.08 11.80 -23.57
N CYS A 146 7.21 11.08 -23.57
CA CYS A 146 7.97 10.75 -22.34
C CYS A 146 9.41 11.27 -22.36
N VAL A 147 9.78 12.03 -23.39
CA VAL A 147 11.13 12.61 -23.57
C VAL A 147 11.10 14.15 -23.67
N ASN A 148 9.91 14.77 -23.75
CA ASN A 148 9.72 16.21 -23.52
C ASN A 148 8.88 16.45 -22.26
#